data_AF-A0AA88QUR5-F1
#
_entry.id   AF-A0AA88QUR5-F1
#
_cell.length_a   1.000
_cell.length_b   1.000
_cell.length_c   1.000
_cell.angle_alpha   90.00
_cell.angle_beta   90.00
_cell.angle_gamma   90.00
#
_symmetry.space_group_name_H-M   'P 1'
#
loop_
_entity.id
_entity.type
_entity.pdbx_description
1 polymer ?
#
loop_
_entity_poly.entity_id
_entity_poly.type
_entity_poly.pdbx_seq_one_letter_code
_entity_poly.pdbx_strand_id
1 'polypeptide(L)'
;MDRTNSSEFRAKASAVLVLSVECLKGSSKADEWTDDTLQTGDIVEEITIGNLTIRAPFKNGRAGVQKVLHSSFKAKDTSIRVRVRRGSDEVAELQACIVPNESAGRKQYMMRAIGDPNYAVGFLDRTEGDCLALQASRTSRVVSALERAQLQDGYVSYPWGRRMQELLSVPNSSCFLSMLLLPKASDRVASRYNDLEDTLARANAWLNASQASGVPIVFMNIQTESLLTKISGETASSTVNTGSLADLSNLATASLYGFEDYHGVDIGVVRAVRLWYSPFGGEVTIHIKLKERDTRLGFAISRTEEGFIYISSVVEGDNNAPSTRAGLNNMYKEANRACKLLVVSRVNNQKVLPWIVSPTGAVRCFDTVSLSQKLSLHRHARVPIIMHVFLWDRALASMSADSTGRSTASPAVLPLPPEVQATHLPNENQVQPLASEPDGNSVHNDGQELRVERDTAGESSFRFHDFSLQNNWV
;
A
#
# COMPACT_ATOMS: atom_id res chain seq x y z
N MET A 1 66.82 8.78 -34.08
CA MET A 1 67.98 9.65 -34.31
C MET A 1 68.52 10.11 -32.97
N ASP A 2 69.75 10.58 -32.97
CA ASP A 2 70.79 10.31 -31.98
C ASP A 2 70.67 10.88 -30.55
N ARG A 3 71.50 10.27 -29.70
CA ARG A 3 71.88 10.75 -28.38
C ARG A 3 72.46 12.17 -28.45
N THR A 4 72.14 12.99 -27.46
CA THR A 4 73.09 13.97 -26.91
C THR A 4 73.17 13.80 -25.40
N ASN A 5 74.37 13.50 -24.91
CA ASN A 5 74.65 13.53 -23.47
C ASN A 5 74.65 14.98 -23.01
N SER A 6 73.92 15.29 -21.94
CA SER A 6 74.36 16.27 -20.95
C SER A 6 74.39 15.57 -19.59
N SER A 7 75.59 15.44 -19.06
CA SER A 7 75.84 14.84 -17.75
C SER A 7 75.82 15.91 -16.65
N GLU A 8 75.69 15.42 -15.41
CA GLU A 8 75.98 16.12 -14.15
C GLU A 8 74.87 17.01 -13.53
N PHE A 9 74.95 17.11 -12.20
CA PHE A 9 74.11 17.91 -11.30
C PHE A 9 72.60 17.59 -11.19
N ARG A 10 72.24 16.29 -11.22
CA ARG A 10 71.20 15.82 -10.29
C ARG A 10 71.86 15.43 -8.97
N ALA A 11 72.04 16.42 -8.09
CA ALA A 11 72.35 16.16 -6.70
C ALA A 11 71.33 15.13 -6.16
N LYS A 12 71.79 14.14 -5.39
CA LYS A 12 70.89 13.35 -4.55
C LYS A 12 70.32 14.29 -3.50
N ALA A 13 69.21 14.96 -3.82
CA ALA A 13 68.31 15.46 -2.82
C ALA A 13 67.88 14.24 -2.00
N SER A 14 68.50 14.07 -0.82
CA SER A 14 68.04 13.06 0.12
C SER A 14 66.58 13.36 0.39
N ALA A 15 65.68 12.44 0.02
CA ALA A 15 64.27 12.61 0.29
C ALA A 15 64.10 12.99 1.76
N VAL A 16 63.52 14.16 2.03
CA VAL A 16 63.43 14.67 3.39
C VAL A 16 62.50 13.74 4.15
N LEU A 17 63.08 12.94 5.04
CA LEU A 17 62.34 12.00 5.85
C LEU A 17 61.68 12.76 7.00
N VAL A 18 60.36 12.62 7.09
CA VAL A 18 59.55 13.06 8.22
C VAL A 18 59.30 11.89 9.14
N LEU A 19 59.11 12.19 10.43
CA LEU A 19 58.65 11.19 11.39
C LEU A 19 57.15 11.02 11.19
N SER A 20 56.71 9.81 10.86
CA SER A 20 55.30 9.48 10.67
C SER A 20 54.80 8.53 11.75
N VAL A 21 53.49 8.54 12.00
CA VAL A 21 52.81 7.58 12.87
C VAL A 21 52.65 6.24 12.16
N GLU A 22 52.80 5.17 12.92
CA GLU A 22 52.51 3.80 12.53
C GLU A 22 51.58 3.16 13.58
N CYS A 23 50.35 2.82 13.20
CA CYS A 23 49.44 2.10 14.10
C CYS A 23 49.87 0.64 14.22
N LEU A 24 50.18 0.22 15.44
CA LEU A 24 50.68 -1.12 15.77
C LEU A 24 49.57 -2.05 16.28
N LYS A 25 48.55 -1.46 16.93
CA LYS A 25 47.32 -2.15 17.36
C LYS A 25 46.13 -1.20 17.18
N GLY A 26 45.07 -1.70 16.55
CA GLY A 26 43.82 -0.97 16.34
C GLY A 26 43.06 -0.72 17.65
N SER A 27 42.04 0.15 17.58
CA SER A 27 41.17 0.44 18.72
C SER A 27 40.28 -0.76 19.05
N SER A 28 39.90 -0.88 20.32
CA SER A 28 38.86 -1.80 20.77
C SER A 28 37.44 -1.23 20.64
N LYS A 29 37.31 0.04 20.28
CA LYS A 29 36.05 0.68 19.88
C LYS A 29 35.88 0.48 18.37
N ALA A 30 34.65 0.22 17.92
CA ALA A 30 34.32 -0.06 16.51
C ALA A 30 34.41 1.17 15.58
N ASP A 31 35.10 2.22 16.01
CA ASP A 31 35.06 3.55 15.42
C ASP A 31 36.49 4.01 15.07
N GLU A 32 37.09 3.34 14.08
CA GLU A 32 38.40 3.74 13.50
C GLU A 32 38.33 5.10 12.76
N TRP A 33 37.17 5.75 12.76
CA TRP A 33 36.84 6.90 11.94
C TRP A 33 36.89 8.24 12.69
N THR A 34 37.16 8.24 13.99
CA THR A 34 37.20 9.45 14.82
C THR A 34 38.46 10.30 14.60
N ASP A 35 38.30 11.63 14.64
CA ASP A 35 39.36 12.60 14.38
C ASP A 35 40.36 12.75 15.56
N ASP A 36 40.00 12.25 16.75
CA ASP A 36 40.77 12.34 17.99
C ASP A 36 41.88 11.28 18.13
N THR A 37 41.99 10.36 17.18
CA THR A 37 43.05 9.33 17.15
C THR A 37 44.10 9.63 16.08
N LEU A 38 45.37 9.29 16.38
CA LEU A 38 46.41 9.31 15.36
C LEU A 38 46.18 8.18 14.35
N GLN A 39 46.74 8.31 13.15
CA GLN A 39 46.52 7.37 12.07
C GLN A 39 47.83 7.08 11.35
N THR A 40 47.94 5.89 10.76
CA THR A 40 49.15 5.51 10.01
C THR A 40 49.36 6.45 8.84
N GLY A 41 50.48 7.20 8.85
CA GLY A 41 50.76 8.23 7.87
C GLY A 41 50.49 9.67 8.35
N ASP A 42 49.95 9.89 9.56
CA ASP A 42 49.97 11.22 10.17
C ASP A 42 51.42 11.65 10.42
N ILE A 43 51.74 12.92 10.14
CA ILE A 43 53.11 13.48 10.22
C ILE A 43 53.31 14.08 11.60
N VAL A 44 54.35 13.66 12.32
CA VAL A 44 54.59 14.15 13.69
C VAL A 44 55.24 15.52 13.65
N GLU A 45 54.65 16.49 14.34
CA GLU A 45 55.13 17.88 14.41
C GLU A 45 55.76 18.19 15.78
N GLU A 46 55.17 17.68 16.87
CA GLU A 46 55.66 17.90 18.23
C GLU A 46 55.45 16.65 19.11
N ILE A 47 56.42 16.37 19.98
CA ILE A 47 56.32 15.39 21.05
C ILE A 47 56.67 16.09 22.37
N THR A 48 55.78 15.99 23.35
CA THR A 48 55.99 16.52 24.71
C THR A 48 55.93 15.37 25.72
N ILE A 49 56.97 15.23 26.54
CA ILE A 49 57.09 14.22 27.60
C ILE A 49 57.47 14.96 28.88
N GLY A 50 56.57 14.97 29.87
CA GLY A 50 56.71 15.82 31.05
C GLY A 50 56.97 17.29 30.67
N ASN A 51 58.14 17.81 31.05
CA ASN A 51 58.59 19.18 30.73
C ASN A 51 59.45 19.26 29.45
N LEU A 52 59.72 18.14 28.77
CA LEU A 52 60.53 18.09 27.54
C LEU A 52 59.63 18.16 26.31
N THR A 53 59.65 19.28 25.60
CA THR A 53 59.04 19.42 24.27
C THR A 53 60.11 19.35 23.18
N ILE A 54 59.92 18.47 22.20
CA ILE A 54 60.75 18.35 20.99
C ILE A 54 59.87 18.52 19.75
N ARG A 55 60.35 19.27 18.76
CA ARG A 55 59.63 19.58 17.53
C ARG A 55 60.35 19.00 16.31
N ALA A 56 59.59 18.80 15.22
CA ALA A 56 60.15 18.53 13.92
C ALA A 56 61.05 19.70 13.44
N PRO A 57 62.12 19.43 12.66
CA PRO A 57 62.61 18.12 12.23
C PRO A 57 63.38 17.38 13.34
N PHE A 58 63.06 16.10 13.55
CA PHE A 58 63.66 15.30 14.62
C PHE A 58 65.10 14.85 14.28
N LYS A 59 66.06 15.23 15.12
CA LYS A 59 67.48 14.87 14.95
C LYS A 59 67.69 13.35 15.00
N ASN A 60 68.11 12.76 13.88
CA ASN A 60 68.21 11.31 13.63
C ASN A 60 66.87 10.55 13.54
N GLY A 61 65.76 11.23 13.18
CA GLY A 61 64.47 10.59 12.90
C GLY A 61 63.96 9.67 14.02
N ARG A 62 63.35 8.54 13.65
CA ARG A 62 62.87 7.48 14.55
C ARG A 62 63.97 7.05 15.54
N ALA A 63 65.20 6.89 15.08
CA ALA A 63 66.30 6.44 15.92
C ALA A 63 66.70 7.47 16.99
N GLY A 64 66.52 8.77 16.71
CA GLY A 64 66.64 9.85 17.68
C GLY A 64 65.51 9.80 18.71
N VAL A 65 64.26 9.75 18.25
CA VAL A 65 63.07 9.74 19.12
C VAL A 65 63.04 8.49 20.02
N GLN A 66 63.41 7.31 19.52
CA GLN A 66 63.51 6.09 20.33
C GLN A 66 64.53 6.21 21.49
N LYS A 67 65.62 6.99 21.33
CA LYS A 67 66.55 7.29 22.43
C LYS A 67 65.91 8.20 23.49
N VAL A 68 65.08 9.16 23.07
CA VAL A 68 64.32 10.02 24.00
C VAL A 68 63.31 9.18 24.78
N LEU A 69 62.47 8.39 24.08
CA LEU A 69 61.50 7.47 24.70
C LEU A 69 62.16 6.52 25.71
N HIS A 70 63.30 5.92 25.34
CA HIS A 70 64.08 5.05 26.24
C HIS A 70 64.56 5.76 27.50
N SER A 71 65.00 7.01 27.36
CA SER A 71 65.54 7.81 28.47
C SER A 71 64.43 8.24 29.42
N SER A 72 63.31 8.73 28.89
CA SER A 72 62.14 9.13 29.69
C SER A 72 61.51 7.93 30.41
N PHE A 73 61.34 6.80 29.72
CA PHE A 73 60.87 5.56 30.33
C PHE A 73 61.77 5.10 31.50
N LYS A 74 63.10 5.18 31.35
CA LYS A 74 64.05 4.89 32.44
C LYS A 74 63.95 5.89 33.60
N ALA A 75 63.67 7.16 33.32
CA ALA A 75 63.43 8.19 34.32
C ALA A 75 62.03 8.08 34.99
N LYS A 76 61.20 7.12 34.57
CA LYS A 76 59.78 6.96 34.95
C LYS A 76 58.86 8.10 34.49
N ASP A 77 59.32 8.96 33.60
CA ASP A 77 58.48 9.94 32.91
C ASP A 77 57.90 9.29 31.64
N THR A 78 56.70 8.72 31.78
CA THR A 78 56.04 7.93 30.73
C THR A 78 54.83 8.63 30.12
N SER A 79 54.40 9.77 30.65
CA SER A 79 53.29 10.53 30.07
C SER A 79 53.76 11.29 28.84
N ILE A 80 53.21 10.94 27.69
CA ILE A 80 53.61 11.49 26.39
C ILE A 80 52.40 12.07 25.65
N ARG A 81 52.60 13.24 25.07
CA ARG A 81 51.67 13.93 24.18
C ARG A 81 52.31 14.03 22.81
N VAL A 82 51.61 13.62 21.77
CA VAL A 82 52.09 13.65 20.38
C VAL A 82 51.12 14.47 19.56
N ARG A 83 51.61 15.56 18.97
CA ARG A 83 50.86 16.41 18.04
C ARG A 83 51.31 16.09 16.62
N VAL A 84 50.34 15.86 15.75
CA VAL A 84 50.56 15.47 14.36
C VAL A 84 49.81 16.39 13.40
N ARG A 85 50.23 16.39 12.14
CA ARG A 85 49.55 17.02 11.01
C ARG A 85 49.00 15.97 10.06
N ARG A 86 47.78 16.22 9.59
CA ARG A 86 47.06 15.50 8.54
C ARG A 86 46.76 16.50 7.41
N GLY A 87 46.99 16.11 6.16
CA GLY A 87 46.93 17.03 5.02
C GLY A 87 47.86 18.25 5.17
N SER A 88 47.35 19.42 4.79
CA SER A 88 48.06 20.70 4.89
C SER A 88 47.97 21.34 6.28
N ASP A 89 46.79 21.37 6.89
CA ASP A 89 46.49 22.23 8.05
C ASP A 89 45.72 21.54 9.19
N GLU A 90 45.28 20.28 9.02
CA GLU A 90 44.57 19.55 10.08
C GLU A 90 45.57 19.06 11.12
N VAL A 91 45.23 19.22 12.41
CA VAL A 91 46.10 18.84 13.53
C VAL A 91 45.35 17.93 14.48
N ALA A 92 45.92 16.77 14.78
CA ALA A 92 45.44 15.87 15.83
C ALA A 92 46.46 15.77 16.98
N GLU A 93 45.99 15.41 18.17
CA GLU A 93 46.83 15.21 19.36
C GLU A 93 46.44 13.92 20.08
N LEU A 94 47.44 13.12 20.47
CA LEU A 94 47.25 11.93 21.30
C LEU A 94 47.95 12.09 22.65
N GLN A 95 47.22 11.78 23.72
CA GLN A 95 47.75 11.57 25.05
C GLN A 95 47.90 10.06 25.32
N ALA A 96 49.12 9.64 25.61
CA ALA A 96 49.52 8.25 25.68
C ALA A 96 50.54 8.01 26.80
N CYS A 97 50.81 6.73 27.06
CA CYS A 97 51.89 6.27 27.93
C CYS A 97 52.97 5.56 27.11
N ILE A 98 54.24 5.90 27.37
CA ILE A 98 55.41 5.21 26.80
C ILE A 98 55.50 3.81 27.39
N VAL A 99 55.47 2.78 26.53
CA VAL A 99 55.56 1.37 26.92
C VAL A 99 56.57 0.61 26.05
N PRO A 100 57.24 -0.44 26.56
CA PRO A 100 58.11 -1.29 25.74
C PRO A 100 57.30 -1.99 24.64
N ASN A 101 57.87 -2.08 23.44
CA ASN A 101 57.33 -2.86 22.34
C ASN A 101 58.09 -4.19 22.23
N GLU A 102 57.62 -5.20 22.96
CA GLU A 102 58.23 -6.54 23.01
C GLU A 102 58.23 -7.24 21.64
N SER A 103 57.26 -6.92 20.78
CA SER A 103 57.09 -7.51 19.45
C SER A 103 58.07 -6.98 18.40
N ALA A 104 58.70 -5.82 18.63
CA ALA A 104 59.64 -5.18 17.69
C ALA A 104 61.13 -5.32 18.10
N GLY A 105 61.42 -6.20 19.06
CA GLY A 105 62.78 -6.51 19.51
C GLY A 105 63.29 -5.64 20.67
N ARG A 106 64.49 -5.97 21.16
CA ARG A 106 65.06 -5.35 22.37
C ARG A 106 65.24 -3.84 22.21
N LYS A 107 64.70 -3.08 23.18
CA LYS A 107 64.81 -1.61 23.34
C LYS A 107 64.00 -0.76 22.34
N GLN A 108 62.92 -1.28 21.76
CA GLN A 108 61.92 -0.44 21.08
C GLN A 108 60.80 -0.03 22.04
N TYR A 109 60.28 1.18 21.84
CA TYR A 109 59.19 1.77 22.61
C TYR A 109 58.04 2.16 21.68
N MET A 110 56.82 1.94 22.15
CA MET A 110 55.58 2.38 21.53
C MET A 110 54.78 3.21 22.52
N MET A 111 53.73 3.85 22.03
CA MET A 111 52.85 4.71 22.81
C MET A 111 51.48 4.06 22.85
N ARG A 112 50.93 3.86 24.04
CA ARG A 112 49.59 3.30 24.26
C ARG A 112 48.64 4.41 24.68
N ALA A 113 47.50 4.55 24.02
CA ALA A 113 46.55 5.62 24.37
C ALA A 113 46.07 5.51 25.82
N ILE A 114 45.87 6.66 26.47
CA ILE A 114 45.26 6.71 27.80
C ILE A 114 43.76 6.38 27.71
N GLY A 115 43.08 6.82 26.64
CA GLY A 115 41.65 6.59 26.40
C GLY A 115 41.25 5.24 25.78
N ASP A 116 42.23 4.44 25.35
CA ASP A 116 42.04 3.04 24.90
C ASP A 116 43.37 2.26 25.09
N PRO A 117 43.47 1.42 26.14
CA PRO A 117 44.67 0.61 26.39
C PRO A 117 45.02 -0.43 25.30
N ASN A 118 44.09 -0.76 24.41
CA ASN A 118 44.35 -1.69 23.30
C ASN A 118 44.99 -0.99 22.10
N TYR A 119 44.68 0.29 21.91
CA TYR A 119 45.22 1.10 20.83
C TYR A 119 46.68 1.52 21.11
N ALA A 120 47.57 1.21 20.18
CA ALA A 120 49.00 1.49 20.31
C ALA A 120 49.63 1.93 18.99
N VAL A 121 50.49 2.95 19.07
CA VAL A 121 51.18 3.56 17.93
C VAL A 121 52.70 3.58 18.14
N GLY A 122 53.43 3.49 17.03
CA GLY A 122 54.87 3.71 16.93
C GLY A 122 55.19 4.86 15.99
N PHE A 123 56.50 5.04 15.75
CA PHE A 123 57.02 6.03 14.82
C PHE A 123 57.85 5.36 13.72
N LEU A 124 57.71 5.83 12.50
CA LEU A 124 58.43 5.36 11.32
C LEU A 124 58.88 6.54 10.45
N ASP A 125 60.14 6.53 10.01
CA ASP A 125 60.65 7.52 9.06
C ASP A 125 60.07 7.24 7.66
N ARG A 126 59.41 8.22 7.05
CA ARG A 126 58.79 8.14 5.71
C ARG A 126 59.04 9.44 4.93
N THR A 127 58.81 9.45 3.61
CA THR A 127 58.71 10.72 2.89
C THR A 127 57.35 11.37 3.16
N GLU A 128 57.27 12.70 3.06
CA GLU A 128 55.99 13.41 3.19
C GLU A 128 54.97 12.97 2.13
N GLY A 129 55.43 12.63 0.91
CA GLY A 129 54.57 12.08 -0.15
C GLY A 129 53.93 10.74 0.23
N ASP A 130 54.68 9.83 0.87
CA ASP A 130 54.14 8.55 1.36
C ASP A 130 53.07 8.77 2.45
N CYS A 131 53.30 9.76 3.32
CA CYS A 131 52.37 10.13 4.38
C CYS A 131 51.04 10.63 3.81
N LEU A 132 51.09 11.57 2.86
CA LEU A 132 49.91 12.11 2.18
C LEU A 132 49.16 11.03 1.38
N ALA A 133 49.87 10.12 0.71
CA ALA A 133 49.25 9.00 -0.01
C ALA A 133 48.50 8.03 0.94
N LEU A 134 49.09 7.74 2.11
CA LEU A 134 48.44 6.90 3.14
C LEU A 134 47.19 7.58 3.72
N GLN A 135 47.24 8.89 3.96
CA GLN A 135 46.09 9.68 4.40
C GLN A 135 44.97 9.65 3.34
N ALA A 136 45.28 9.90 2.06
CA ALA A 136 44.31 9.88 0.96
C ALA A 136 43.63 8.49 0.78
N SER A 137 44.35 7.39 1.07
CA SER A 137 43.78 6.03 1.03
C SER A 137 42.63 5.79 2.01
N ARG A 138 42.49 6.63 3.06
CA ARG A 138 41.41 6.53 4.04
C ARG A 138 40.08 7.00 3.47
N THR A 139 40.05 8.14 2.78
CA THR A 139 38.84 8.69 2.16
C THR A 139 38.23 7.70 1.16
N SER A 140 39.07 7.06 0.34
CA SER A 140 38.63 5.99 -0.56
C SER A 140 38.04 4.79 0.19
N ARG A 141 38.62 4.37 1.33
CA ARG A 141 38.06 3.30 2.17
C ARG A 141 36.72 3.66 2.82
N VAL A 142 36.54 4.91 3.28
CA VAL A 142 35.26 5.39 3.82
C VAL A 142 34.18 5.41 2.72
N VAL A 143 34.49 5.94 1.55
CA VAL A 143 33.56 5.96 0.41
C VAL A 143 33.18 4.55 0.00
N SER A 144 34.14 3.63 -0.15
CA SER A 144 33.82 2.22 -0.47
C SER A 144 33.16 1.44 0.67
N ALA A 145 33.27 1.87 1.93
CA ALA A 145 32.49 1.31 3.03
C ALA A 145 31.04 1.82 2.99
N LEU A 146 30.84 3.11 2.68
CA LEU A 146 29.53 3.74 2.50
C LEU A 146 28.78 3.16 1.28
N GLU A 147 29.46 2.97 0.15
CA GLU A 147 28.93 2.29 -1.05
C GLU A 147 28.46 0.84 -0.77
N ARG A 148 29.04 0.19 0.25
CA ARG A 148 28.71 -1.18 0.67
C ARG A 148 27.76 -1.21 1.87
N ALA A 149 27.45 -0.08 2.49
CA ALA A 149 26.62 0.00 3.69
C ALA A 149 25.15 -0.18 3.31
N GLN A 150 24.59 -1.35 3.61
CA GLN A 150 23.17 -1.62 3.44
C GLN A 150 22.41 -1.35 4.75
N LEU A 151 21.40 -0.48 4.68
CA LEU A 151 20.40 -0.38 5.75
C LEU A 151 19.72 -1.74 5.93
N GLN A 152 19.58 -2.18 7.17
CA GLN A 152 18.94 -3.45 7.52
C GLN A 152 17.48 -3.22 7.89
N ASP A 153 16.62 -4.17 7.56
CA ASP A 153 15.21 -4.13 7.95
C ASP A 153 15.03 -4.21 9.46
N GLY A 154 14.11 -3.40 9.99
CA GLY A 154 13.70 -3.41 11.40
C GLY A 154 12.22 -3.75 11.53
N TYR A 155 11.88 -4.62 12.48
CA TYR A 155 10.50 -5.03 12.76
C TYR A 155 10.08 -4.58 14.16
N VAL A 156 8.89 -3.97 14.28
CA VAL A 156 8.29 -3.56 15.54
C VAL A 156 6.99 -4.34 15.76
N SER A 157 6.84 -4.95 16.94
CA SER A 157 5.61 -5.65 17.29
C SER A 157 4.47 -4.67 17.52
N TYR A 158 3.39 -4.79 16.73
CA TYR A 158 2.22 -3.94 16.84
C TYR A 158 1.00 -4.76 17.34
N PRO A 159 0.29 -4.30 18.40
CA PRO A 159 -0.77 -5.09 19.03
C PRO A 159 -2.10 -4.99 18.27
N TRP A 160 -2.13 -5.48 17.02
CA TRP A 160 -3.27 -5.38 16.09
C TRP A 160 -4.61 -5.77 16.73
N GLY A 161 -4.68 -6.92 17.40
CA GLY A 161 -5.92 -7.41 18.02
C GLY A 161 -6.48 -6.45 19.08
N ARG A 162 -5.62 -5.86 19.92
CA ARG A 162 -6.02 -4.87 20.93
C ARG A 162 -6.54 -3.59 20.25
N ARG A 163 -5.85 -3.11 19.21
CA ARG A 163 -6.25 -1.91 18.47
C ARG A 163 -7.58 -2.11 17.73
N MET A 164 -7.84 -3.28 17.15
CA MET A 164 -9.12 -3.63 16.52
C MET A 164 -10.29 -3.74 17.51
N GLN A 165 -10.03 -3.93 18.80
CA GLN A 165 -11.05 -3.94 19.85
C GLN A 165 -11.28 -2.54 20.45
N GLU A 166 -10.22 -1.74 20.61
CA GLU A 166 -10.28 -0.41 21.23
C GLU A 166 -10.71 0.71 20.26
N LEU A 167 -10.41 0.60 18.96
CA LEU A 167 -10.51 1.72 18.01
C LEU A 167 -11.57 1.56 16.89
N LEU A 168 -12.18 0.38 16.74
CA LEU A 168 -13.20 0.15 15.72
C LEU A 168 -14.61 0.29 16.32
N SER A 169 -15.49 1.03 15.64
CA SER A 169 -16.90 1.21 16.05
C SER A 169 -17.66 -0.13 16.18
N VAL A 170 -17.27 -1.12 15.38
CA VAL A 170 -17.70 -2.52 15.52
C VAL A 170 -16.47 -3.36 15.86
N PRO A 171 -16.36 -3.93 17.08
CA PRO A 171 -15.17 -4.67 17.49
C PRO A 171 -14.80 -5.80 16.52
N ASN A 172 -13.52 -5.83 16.12
CA ASN A 172 -12.97 -6.77 15.14
C ASN A 172 -13.65 -6.71 13.75
N SER A 173 -14.28 -5.59 13.36
CA SER A 173 -14.90 -5.46 12.03
C SER A 173 -14.70 -4.09 11.41
N SER A 174 -14.20 -4.09 10.16
CA SER A 174 -14.01 -2.87 9.39
C SER A 174 -15.33 -2.26 8.90
N CYS A 175 -15.43 -0.94 8.98
CA CYS A 175 -16.48 -0.11 8.37
C CYS A 175 -16.38 -0.04 6.83
N PHE A 176 -15.24 -0.43 6.23
CA PHE A 176 -15.12 -0.50 4.78
C PHE A 176 -15.98 -1.64 4.23
N LEU A 177 -16.91 -1.28 3.36
CA LEU A 177 -17.85 -2.15 2.66
C LEU A 177 -17.40 -2.24 1.20
N SER A 178 -17.76 -3.32 0.51
CA SER A 178 -17.54 -3.38 -0.93
C SER A 178 -18.58 -4.18 -1.69
N MET A 179 -18.74 -3.81 -2.95
CA MET A 179 -19.54 -4.49 -3.95
C MET A 179 -18.63 -4.85 -5.12
N LEU A 180 -18.71 -6.10 -5.61
CA LEU A 180 -17.99 -6.58 -6.77
C LEU A 180 -18.91 -6.59 -8.00
N LEU A 181 -18.65 -5.72 -8.96
CA LEU A 181 -19.38 -5.64 -10.20
C LEU A 181 -18.69 -6.49 -11.27
N LEU A 182 -19.39 -7.51 -11.75
CA LEU A 182 -18.95 -8.32 -12.88
C LEU A 182 -19.28 -7.58 -14.19
N PRO A 183 -18.44 -7.70 -15.24
CA PRO A 183 -18.72 -7.14 -16.56
C PRO A 183 -20.08 -7.58 -17.09
N LYS A 184 -20.77 -6.67 -17.76
CA LYS A 184 -22.12 -6.95 -18.26
C LYS A 184 -22.01 -7.88 -19.46
N ALA A 185 -22.73 -8.99 -19.46
CA ALA A 185 -22.84 -9.84 -20.63
C ALA A 185 -23.60 -9.07 -21.72
N SER A 186 -23.00 -8.94 -22.90
CA SER A 186 -23.61 -8.27 -24.07
C SER A 186 -24.63 -9.18 -24.76
N ASP A 187 -24.50 -10.49 -24.58
CA ASP A 187 -25.33 -11.54 -25.17
C ASP A 187 -25.94 -12.48 -24.11
N ARG A 188 -26.92 -13.28 -24.50
CA ARG A 188 -27.61 -14.21 -23.58
C ARG A 188 -26.75 -15.42 -23.18
N VAL A 189 -25.73 -15.76 -23.96
CA VAL A 189 -24.83 -16.90 -23.70
C VAL A 189 -23.62 -16.47 -22.84
N ALA A 190 -23.48 -15.16 -22.56
CA ALA A 190 -22.35 -14.57 -21.85
C ALA A 190 -20.99 -14.90 -22.51
N SER A 191 -21.01 -14.98 -23.84
CA SER A 191 -19.82 -15.15 -24.69
C SER A 191 -19.06 -13.84 -24.90
N ARG A 192 -19.75 -12.70 -24.81
CA ARG A 192 -19.22 -11.34 -24.95
C ARG A 192 -19.60 -10.48 -23.75
N TYR A 193 -18.72 -9.55 -23.40
CA TYR A 193 -18.89 -8.64 -22.28
C TYR A 193 -18.66 -7.20 -22.72
N ASN A 194 -19.43 -6.28 -22.14
CA ASN A 194 -19.17 -4.85 -22.25
C ASN A 194 -17.80 -4.53 -21.62
N ASP A 195 -17.17 -3.46 -22.06
CA ASP A 195 -15.83 -3.04 -21.64
C ASP A 195 -15.74 -2.66 -20.14
N LEU A 196 -14.50 -2.35 -19.71
CA LEU A 196 -14.22 -1.97 -18.34
C LEU A 196 -14.92 -0.66 -17.97
N GLU A 197 -15.07 0.26 -18.91
CA GLU A 197 -15.74 1.56 -18.72
C GLU A 197 -17.25 1.41 -18.47
N ASP A 198 -17.97 0.50 -19.15
CA ASP A 198 -19.35 0.13 -18.78
C ASP A 198 -19.43 -0.35 -17.32
N THR A 199 -18.45 -1.14 -16.89
CA THR A 199 -18.44 -1.72 -15.54
C THR A 199 -18.13 -0.68 -14.47
N LEU A 200 -17.22 0.26 -14.76
CA LEU A 200 -16.97 1.45 -13.94
C LEU A 200 -18.19 2.39 -13.92
N ALA A 201 -18.84 2.62 -15.06
CA ALA A 201 -20.03 3.45 -15.18
C ALA A 201 -21.22 2.87 -14.39
N ARG A 202 -21.42 1.55 -14.42
CA ARG A 202 -22.42 0.86 -13.57
C ARG A 202 -22.10 0.97 -12.08
N ALA A 203 -20.82 0.91 -11.69
CA ALA A 203 -20.41 1.11 -10.29
C ALA A 203 -20.72 2.54 -9.82
N ASN A 204 -20.37 3.53 -10.63
CA ASN A 204 -20.67 4.94 -10.40
C ASN A 204 -22.20 5.20 -10.34
N ALA A 205 -22.96 4.62 -11.28
CA ALA A 205 -24.42 4.76 -11.32
C ALA A 205 -25.09 4.17 -10.07
N TRP A 206 -24.70 2.97 -9.61
CA TRP A 206 -25.25 2.40 -8.38
C TRP A 206 -24.92 3.22 -7.14
N LEU A 207 -23.70 3.76 -7.05
CA LEU A 207 -23.29 4.63 -5.94
C LEU A 207 -24.10 5.93 -5.93
N ASN A 208 -24.18 6.62 -7.08
CA ASN A 208 -24.87 7.90 -7.19
C ASN A 208 -26.38 7.73 -6.98
N ALA A 209 -26.99 6.65 -7.50
CA ALA A 209 -28.39 6.32 -7.23
C ALA A 209 -28.63 6.08 -5.73
N SER A 210 -27.76 5.31 -5.07
CA SER A 210 -27.84 5.08 -3.62
C SER A 210 -27.69 6.39 -2.81
N GLN A 211 -26.77 7.27 -3.20
CA GLN A 211 -26.61 8.56 -2.51
C GLN A 211 -27.81 9.49 -2.75
N ALA A 212 -28.30 9.57 -3.99
CA ALA A 212 -29.48 10.38 -4.34
C ALA A 212 -30.76 9.88 -3.65
N SER A 213 -30.93 8.56 -3.51
CA SER A 213 -32.05 7.98 -2.78
C SER A 213 -31.93 8.15 -1.26
N GLY A 214 -30.75 8.52 -0.74
CA GLY A 214 -30.53 8.91 0.66
C GLY A 214 -29.69 7.96 1.50
N VAL A 215 -29.03 6.97 0.90
CA VAL A 215 -28.09 6.08 1.59
C VAL A 215 -26.89 6.91 2.08
N PRO A 216 -26.52 6.87 3.37
CA PRO A 216 -25.44 7.68 3.92
C PRO A 216 -24.07 7.04 3.64
N ILE A 217 -23.77 6.68 2.39
CA ILE A 217 -22.51 6.04 2.00
C ILE A 217 -21.60 7.02 1.26
N VAL A 218 -20.29 6.89 1.49
CA VAL A 218 -19.25 7.68 0.83
C VAL A 218 -18.38 6.76 -0.01
N PHE A 219 -17.97 7.23 -1.19
CA PHE A 219 -16.92 6.60 -1.98
C PHE A 219 -15.62 6.51 -1.19
N MET A 220 -14.98 5.34 -1.18
CA MET A 220 -13.66 5.16 -0.58
C MET A 220 -12.58 4.85 -1.62
N ASN A 221 -12.86 3.91 -2.52
CA ASN A 221 -11.94 3.51 -3.58
C ASN A 221 -12.68 2.74 -4.69
N ILE A 222 -12.07 2.64 -5.87
CA ILE A 222 -12.46 1.71 -6.93
C ILE A 222 -11.24 0.90 -7.36
N GLN A 223 -11.40 -0.40 -7.53
CA GLN A 223 -10.30 -1.32 -7.83
C GLN A 223 -10.72 -2.34 -8.88
N THR A 224 -9.93 -2.52 -9.93
CA THR A 224 -10.11 -3.62 -10.87
C THR A 224 -9.59 -4.92 -10.26
N GLU A 225 -10.37 -6.00 -10.33
CA GLU A 225 -10.04 -7.34 -9.84
C GLU A 225 -10.04 -8.34 -10.99
N SER A 226 -8.92 -9.05 -11.17
CA SER A 226 -8.80 -10.14 -12.14
C SER A 226 -9.34 -11.43 -11.54
N LEU A 227 -10.39 -11.99 -12.16
CA LEU A 227 -11.00 -13.27 -11.80
C LEU A 227 -10.71 -14.28 -12.90
N LEU A 228 -10.18 -15.44 -12.53
CA LEU A 228 -9.99 -16.55 -13.47
C LEU A 228 -11.33 -17.26 -13.72
N THR A 229 -11.64 -17.51 -14.98
CA THR A 229 -12.77 -18.34 -15.41
C THR A 229 -12.31 -19.30 -16.50
N LYS A 230 -12.93 -20.47 -16.58
CA LYS A 230 -12.86 -21.28 -17.80
C LYS A 230 -13.66 -20.58 -18.89
N ILE A 231 -13.12 -20.51 -20.11
CA ILE A 231 -13.86 -20.04 -21.29
C ILE A 231 -14.01 -21.21 -22.29
N SER A 232 -14.61 -20.95 -23.44
CA SER A 232 -14.77 -21.92 -24.52
C SER A 232 -14.40 -21.26 -25.85
N GLY A 233 -14.11 -22.06 -26.88
CA GLY A 233 -13.44 -21.62 -28.12
C GLY A 233 -13.95 -20.30 -28.74
N GLU A 234 -15.26 -20.07 -28.76
CA GLU A 234 -15.83 -18.80 -29.30
C GLU A 234 -15.41 -17.56 -28.49
N THR A 235 -15.33 -17.67 -27.16
CA THR A 235 -14.80 -16.63 -26.27
C THR A 235 -13.27 -16.61 -26.26
N ALA A 236 -12.62 -17.76 -26.50
CA ALA A 236 -11.18 -17.86 -26.71
C ALA A 236 -10.70 -17.25 -28.04
N SER A 237 -11.60 -16.92 -28.98
CA SER A 237 -11.26 -16.11 -30.16
C SER A 237 -10.78 -14.69 -29.80
N SER A 238 -10.96 -14.24 -28.55
CA SER A 238 -10.38 -13.01 -27.99
C SER A 238 -9.07 -13.29 -27.21
N THR A 239 -8.28 -14.26 -27.68
CA THR A 239 -6.98 -14.63 -27.12
C THR A 239 -5.93 -13.55 -27.39
N VAL A 240 -5.09 -13.30 -26.39
CA VAL A 240 -4.08 -12.24 -26.46
C VAL A 240 -2.78 -12.77 -27.06
N ASN A 241 -2.61 -12.59 -28.37
CA ASN A 241 -1.29 -12.70 -28.98
C ASN A 241 -0.48 -11.44 -28.66
N THR A 242 0.56 -11.55 -27.83
CA THR A 242 1.42 -10.41 -27.42
C THR A 242 2.36 -9.91 -28.55
N GLY A 243 2.02 -10.17 -29.81
CA GLY A 243 2.83 -9.84 -30.99
C GLY A 243 2.55 -8.48 -31.61
N SER A 244 1.47 -7.80 -31.21
CA SER A 244 1.06 -6.49 -31.78
C SER A 244 0.70 -5.49 -30.69
N LEU A 245 1.17 -4.24 -30.85
CA LEU A 245 0.83 -3.13 -29.95
C LEU A 245 -0.66 -2.76 -30.03
N ALA A 246 -1.32 -2.98 -31.17
CA ALA A 246 -2.74 -2.71 -31.34
C ALA A 246 -3.60 -3.67 -30.49
N ASP A 247 -3.19 -4.93 -30.39
CA ASP A 247 -3.87 -5.93 -29.56
C ASP A 247 -3.71 -5.61 -28.06
N LEU A 248 -2.55 -5.05 -27.67
CA LEU A 248 -2.31 -4.52 -26.33
C LEU A 248 -3.16 -3.27 -26.00
N SER A 249 -3.48 -2.40 -26.98
CA SER A 249 -4.40 -1.28 -26.72
C SER A 249 -5.83 -1.74 -26.44
N ASN A 250 -6.32 -2.77 -27.14
CA ASN A 250 -7.62 -3.38 -26.82
C ASN A 250 -7.62 -4.04 -25.44
N LEU A 251 -6.48 -4.59 -25.00
CA LEU A 251 -6.30 -5.10 -23.65
C LEU A 251 -6.43 -4.01 -22.57
N ALA A 252 -6.30 -2.72 -22.86
CA ALA A 252 -6.47 -1.68 -21.84
C ALA A 252 -7.93 -1.61 -21.36
N THR A 253 -8.89 -1.69 -22.27
CA THR A 253 -10.34 -1.54 -22.00
C THR A 253 -11.10 -2.87 -21.91
N ALA A 254 -10.52 -3.98 -22.40
CA ALA A 254 -11.18 -5.29 -22.38
C ALA A 254 -11.57 -5.77 -20.97
N SER A 255 -12.83 -6.17 -20.81
CA SER A 255 -13.38 -6.80 -19.60
C SER A 255 -13.11 -8.30 -19.47
N LEU A 256 -12.81 -8.96 -20.58
CA LEU A 256 -12.42 -10.37 -20.63
C LEU A 256 -11.36 -10.53 -21.71
N TYR A 257 -10.29 -11.24 -21.39
CA TYR A 257 -9.28 -11.66 -22.36
C TYR A 257 -8.86 -13.11 -22.07
N GLY A 258 -8.58 -13.86 -23.15
CA GLY A 258 -8.23 -15.28 -23.08
C GLY A 258 -6.74 -15.57 -23.24
N PHE A 259 -6.29 -16.68 -22.68
CA PHE A 259 -5.04 -17.36 -23.04
C PHE A 259 -5.20 -18.88 -22.87
N GLU A 260 -4.44 -19.65 -23.65
CA GLU A 260 -4.38 -21.11 -23.53
C GLU A 260 -3.35 -21.51 -22.46
N ASP A 261 -3.68 -22.47 -21.60
CA ASP A 261 -2.72 -23.02 -20.63
C ASP A 261 -1.81 -24.10 -21.26
N TYR A 262 -0.83 -24.59 -20.49
CA TYR A 262 0.11 -25.62 -20.96
C TYR A 262 -0.56 -26.96 -21.36
N HIS A 263 -1.83 -27.17 -20.99
CA HIS A 263 -2.59 -28.38 -21.28
C HIS A 263 -3.65 -28.18 -22.39
N GLY A 264 -3.67 -27.02 -23.06
CA GLY A 264 -4.64 -26.72 -24.12
C GLY A 264 -6.01 -26.30 -23.59
N VAL A 265 -6.09 -25.79 -22.35
CA VAL A 265 -7.35 -25.31 -21.75
C VAL A 265 -7.43 -23.79 -21.87
N ASP A 266 -8.50 -23.29 -22.49
CA ASP A 266 -8.77 -21.86 -22.55
C ASP A 266 -9.12 -21.28 -21.16
N ILE A 267 -8.26 -20.39 -20.67
CA ILE A 267 -8.46 -19.61 -19.44
C ILE A 267 -8.78 -18.16 -19.80
N GLY A 268 -9.91 -17.68 -19.28
CA GLY A 268 -10.28 -16.27 -19.35
C GLY A 268 -9.93 -15.52 -18.08
N VAL A 269 -9.46 -14.29 -18.22
CA VAL A 269 -9.33 -13.32 -17.12
C VAL A 269 -10.43 -12.28 -17.23
N VAL A 270 -11.42 -12.38 -16.35
CA VAL A 270 -12.49 -11.38 -16.21
C VAL A 270 -12.00 -10.24 -15.34
N ARG A 271 -12.10 -8.99 -15.82
CA ARG A 271 -11.84 -7.79 -15.04
C ARG A 271 -13.12 -7.28 -14.39
N ALA A 272 -13.36 -7.72 -13.17
CA ALA A 272 -14.41 -7.18 -12.34
C ALA A 272 -13.98 -5.83 -11.72
N VAL A 273 -14.94 -5.05 -11.25
CA VAL A 273 -14.71 -3.79 -10.54
C VAL A 273 -15.20 -3.93 -9.10
N ARG A 274 -14.31 -3.79 -8.12
CA ARG A 274 -14.68 -3.65 -6.72
C ARG A 274 -14.84 -2.18 -6.36
N LEU A 275 -16.07 -1.78 -6.08
CA LEU A 275 -16.41 -0.51 -5.46
C LEU A 275 -16.27 -0.65 -3.93
N TRP A 276 -15.42 0.18 -3.32
CA TRP A 276 -15.29 0.31 -1.87
C TRP A 276 -16.03 1.56 -1.37
N TYR A 277 -16.83 1.40 -0.33
CA TYR A 277 -17.63 2.47 0.27
C TYR A 277 -17.69 2.34 1.80
N SER A 278 -18.09 3.40 2.50
CA SER A 278 -18.21 3.42 3.97
C SER A 278 -19.45 4.21 4.41
N PRO A 279 -20.16 3.82 5.49
CA PRO A 279 -21.25 4.63 6.04
C PRO A 279 -20.70 5.90 6.71
N PHE A 280 -21.14 7.07 6.24
CA PHE A 280 -20.75 8.39 6.74
C PHE A 280 -21.09 8.59 8.22
N GLY A 281 -22.30 8.22 8.62
CA GLY A 281 -22.80 8.37 9.99
C GLY A 281 -22.40 7.26 10.97
N GLY A 282 -21.54 6.33 10.54
CA GLY A 282 -21.23 5.11 11.31
C GLY A 282 -22.39 4.11 11.39
N GLU A 283 -22.28 3.16 12.31
CA GLU A 283 -23.25 2.09 12.53
C GLU A 283 -23.72 2.11 14.00
N VAL A 284 -25.04 2.07 14.23
CA VAL A 284 -25.67 2.01 15.55
C VAL A 284 -25.95 0.54 15.90
N THR A 285 -25.51 0.10 17.08
CA THR A 285 -25.71 -1.29 17.53
C THR A 285 -27.00 -1.46 18.35
N ILE A 286 -27.81 -2.44 17.99
CA ILE A 286 -29.04 -2.85 18.67
C ILE A 286 -28.82 -4.25 19.28
N HIS A 287 -28.98 -4.35 20.61
CA HIS A 287 -28.84 -5.62 21.34
C HIS A 287 -30.22 -6.19 21.69
N ILE A 288 -30.73 -7.11 20.86
CA ILE A 288 -32.03 -7.76 21.09
C ILE A 288 -31.82 -8.98 21.99
N LYS A 289 -32.07 -8.77 23.30
CA LYS A 289 -32.10 -9.84 24.30
C LYS A 289 -33.41 -10.61 24.22
N LEU A 290 -33.33 -11.94 24.27
CA LEU A 290 -34.47 -12.86 24.12
C LEU A 290 -34.84 -13.50 25.46
N LYS A 291 -36.11 -13.84 25.64
CA LYS A 291 -36.73 -14.49 26.82
C LYS A 291 -37.57 -15.69 26.37
N GLU A 292 -37.83 -16.61 27.29
CA GLU A 292 -38.57 -17.85 26.99
C GLU A 292 -40.01 -17.64 26.47
N ARG A 293 -40.65 -16.53 26.84
CA ARG A 293 -42.03 -16.19 26.44
C ARG A 293 -42.12 -15.45 25.09
N ASP A 294 -41.00 -15.21 24.42
CA ASP A 294 -40.97 -14.44 23.17
C ASP A 294 -41.44 -15.29 21.97
N THR A 295 -42.71 -15.16 21.62
CA THR A 295 -43.29 -15.87 20.45
C THR A 295 -42.92 -15.21 19.12
N ARG A 296 -42.50 -13.94 19.10
CA ARG A 296 -42.11 -13.16 17.91
C ARG A 296 -41.07 -12.10 18.26
N LEU A 297 -40.29 -11.66 17.28
CA LEU A 297 -39.28 -10.60 17.48
C LEU A 297 -39.87 -9.19 17.58
N GLY A 298 -41.08 -8.99 17.03
CA GLY A 298 -41.79 -7.70 17.11
C GLY A 298 -41.35 -6.65 16.08
N PHE A 299 -40.71 -7.06 14.98
CA PHE A 299 -40.40 -6.20 13.83
C PHE A 299 -40.41 -7.00 12.52
N ALA A 300 -40.52 -6.31 11.39
CA ALA A 300 -40.41 -6.87 10.04
C ALA A 300 -39.25 -6.21 9.26
N ILE A 301 -38.79 -6.90 8.22
CA ILE A 301 -37.75 -6.41 7.31
C ILE A 301 -38.24 -6.41 5.86
N SER A 302 -37.73 -5.49 5.06
CA SER A 302 -37.98 -5.40 3.62
C SER A 302 -36.72 -4.93 2.89
N ARG A 303 -36.77 -4.85 1.56
CA ARG A 303 -35.60 -4.58 0.71
C ARG A 303 -35.85 -3.36 -0.19
N THR A 304 -34.82 -2.58 -0.47
CA THR A 304 -34.85 -1.47 -1.46
C THR A 304 -34.44 -1.95 -2.86
N GLU A 305 -34.55 -1.10 -3.87
CA GLU A 305 -34.20 -1.44 -5.27
C GLU A 305 -32.68 -1.63 -5.44
N GLU A 306 -31.89 -0.82 -4.74
CA GLU A 306 -30.43 -0.88 -4.64
C GLU A 306 -29.93 -2.09 -3.82
N GLY A 307 -30.86 -2.88 -3.26
CA GLY A 307 -30.62 -4.18 -2.64
C GLY A 307 -30.45 -4.18 -1.12
N PHE A 308 -30.54 -3.02 -0.45
CA PHE A 308 -30.35 -2.94 0.99
C PHE A 308 -31.56 -3.48 1.76
N ILE A 309 -31.31 -4.15 2.88
CA ILE A 309 -32.37 -4.59 3.80
C ILE A 309 -32.60 -3.51 4.85
N TYR A 310 -33.86 -3.18 5.13
CA TYR A 310 -34.26 -2.21 6.14
C TYR A 310 -35.39 -2.74 7.03
N ILE A 311 -35.54 -2.16 8.21
CA ILE A 311 -36.64 -2.46 9.15
C ILE A 311 -37.88 -1.73 8.66
N SER A 312 -38.86 -2.48 8.16
CA SER A 312 -40.04 -1.91 7.50
C SER A 312 -41.20 -1.61 8.45
N SER A 313 -41.33 -2.38 9.53
CA SER A 313 -42.29 -2.10 10.60
C SER A 313 -41.82 -2.63 11.96
N VAL A 314 -42.33 -2.04 13.03
CA VAL A 314 -42.15 -2.50 14.42
C VAL A 314 -43.53 -2.62 15.07
N VAL A 315 -43.77 -3.71 15.80
CA VAL A 315 -45.06 -4.01 16.42
C VAL A 315 -45.31 -3.05 17.59
N GLU A 316 -46.45 -2.38 17.58
CA GLU A 316 -46.89 -1.50 18.66
C GLU A 316 -47.72 -2.24 19.73
N GLY A 317 -47.93 -1.59 20.88
CA GLY A 317 -48.75 -2.11 22.00
C GLY A 317 -48.09 -3.20 22.87
N ASP A 318 -47.14 -3.97 22.34
CA ASP A 318 -46.40 -4.97 23.11
C ASP A 318 -45.15 -4.37 23.77
N ASN A 319 -45.33 -3.87 24.99
CA ASN A 319 -44.27 -3.30 25.82
C ASN A 319 -43.18 -4.33 26.24
N ASN A 320 -43.43 -5.63 26.07
CA ASN A 320 -42.47 -6.69 26.39
C ASN A 320 -41.93 -7.39 25.13
N ALA A 321 -42.28 -6.97 23.90
CA ALA A 321 -41.71 -7.52 22.67
C ALA A 321 -40.18 -7.33 22.62
N PRO A 322 -39.41 -8.26 22.01
CA PRO A 322 -37.95 -8.15 21.90
C PRO A 322 -37.48 -6.83 21.27
N SER A 323 -38.13 -6.38 20.20
CA SER A 323 -37.89 -5.08 19.56
C SER A 323 -38.09 -3.89 20.52
N THR A 324 -39.21 -3.84 21.23
CA THR A 324 -39.51 -2.78 22.21
C THR A 324 -38.49 -2.74 23.33
N ARG A 325 -38.14 -3.91 23.91
CA ARG A 325 -37.12 -4.02 24.99
C ARG A 325 -35.71 -3.64 24.52
N ALA A 326 -35.43 -3.74 23.23
CA ALA A 326 -34.15 -3.34 22.63
C ALA A 326 -34.11 -1.85 22.22
N GLY A 327 -35.17 -1.08 22.48
CA GLY A 327 -35.27 0.33 22.06
C GLY A 327 -35.57 0.54 20.57
N LEU A 328 -35.67 -0.53 19.78
CA LEU A 328 -35.90 -0.44 18.33
C LEU A 328 -37.22 0.26 17.98
N ASN A 329 -38.26 0.12 18.80
CA ASN A 329 -39.54 0.81 18.59
C ASN A 329 -39.39 2.34 18.63
N ASN A 330 -38.67 2.88 19.61
CA ASN A 330 -38.41 4.32 19.74
C ASN A 330 -37.59 4.83 18.55
N MET A 331 -36.49 4.13 18.22
CA MET A 331 -35.61 4.49 17.12
C MET A 331 -36.32 4.41 15.75
N TYR A 332 -37.17 3.41 15.53
CA TYR A 332 -38.00 3.31 14.31
C TYR A 332 -39.00 4.46 14.22
N LYS A 333 -39.63 4.85 15.34
CA LYS A 333 -40.53 6.02 15.38
C LYS A 333 -39.81 7.33 15.09
N GLU A 334 -38.62 7.55 15.63
CA GLU A 334 -37.82 8.74 15.35
C GLU A 334 -37.32 8.77 13.91
N ALA A 335 -36.81 7.65 13.40
CA ALA A 335 -36.42 7.52 12.00
C ALA A 335 -37.62 7.84 11.07
N ASN A 336 -38.78 7.21 11.31
CA ASN A 336 -39.97 7.42 10.48
C ASN A 336 -40.51 8.87 10.56
N ARG A 337 -40.48 9.52 11.73
CA ARG A 337 -40.80 10.96 11.88
C ARG A 337 -39.86 11.87 11.10
N ALA A 338 -38.60 11.48 10.96
CA ALA A 338 -37.59 12.18 10.18
C ALA A 338 -37.52 11.72 8.71
N CYS A 339 -38.50 10.95 8.23
CA CYS A 339 -38.54 10.36 6.89
C CYS A 339 -37.33 9.47 6.55
N LYS A 340 -36.76 8.78 7.55
CA LYS A 340 -35.57 7.93 7.42
C LYS A 340 -35.88 6.44 7.59
N LEU A 341 -35.11 5.59 6.90
CA LEU A 341 -35.12 4.14 7.14
C LEU A 341 -33.99 3.72 8.09
N LEU A 342 -34.23 2.64 8.82
CA LEU A 342 -33.21 1.90 9.56
C LEU A 342 -32.70 0.74 8.69
N VAL A 343 -31.57 0.95 8.04
CA VAL A 343 -30.92 -0.04 7.17
C VAL A 343 -30.18 -1.04 8.03
N VAL A 344 -30.42 -2.33 7.85
CA VAL A 344 -29.67 -3.39 8.53
C VAL A 344 -28.36 -3.60 7.80
N SER A 345 -27.25 -3.20 8.41
CA SER A 345 -25.91 -3.39 7.84
C SER A 345 -25.31 -4.73 8.22
N ARG A 346 -25.58 -5.22 9.44
CA ARG A 346 -25.02 -6.48 9.96
C ARG A 346 -25.98 -7.20 10.90
N VAL A 347 -25.85 -8.53 10.95
CA VAL A 347 -26.46 -9.39 11.98
C VAL A 347 -25.38 -10.31 12.55
N ASN A 348 -25.16 -10.20 13.87
CA ASN A 348 -24.07 -10.83 14.62
C ASN A 348 -22.71 -10.63 13.94
N ASN A 349 -22.39 -9.35 13.67
CA ASN A 349 -21.20 -8.84 12.99
C ASN A 349 -20.97 -9.29 11.52
N GLN A 350 -21.78 -10.22 11.00
CA GLN A 350 -21.78 -10.58 9.57
C GLN A 350 -22.52 -9.50 8.77
N LYS A 351 -21.87 -8.96 7.74
CA LYS A 351 -22.45 -7.94 6.83
C LYS A 351 -23.62 -8.54 6.04
N VAL A 352 -24.73 -7.81 5.93
CA VAL A 352 -25.95 -8.22 5.17
C VAL A 352 -26.32 -7.24 4.05
N LEU A 353 -25.35 -6.44 3.64
CA LEU A 353 -25.44 -5.41 2.60
C LEU A 353 -25.17 -5.99 1.20
N PRO A 354 -25.64 -5.36 0.11
CA PRO A 354 -25.34 -5.74 -1.27
C PRO A 354 -23.83 -5.97 -1.52
N TRP A 355 -23.46 -7.08 -2.17
CA TRP A 355 -22.06 -7.50 -2.30
C TRP A 355 -21.58 -7.83 -3.73
N ILE A 356 -22.45 -8.16 -4.67
CA ILE A 356 -22.10 -8.46 -6.07
C ILE A 356 -23.12 -7.83 -7.04
N VAL A 357 -22.69 -7.39 -8.22
CA VAL A 357 -23.56 -7.22 -9.40
C VAL A 357 -23.20 -8.30 -10.43
N SER A 358 -24.20 -9.05 -10.89
CA SER A 358 -24.00 -10.13 -11.87
C SER A 358 -23.71 -9.61 -13.28
N PRO A 359 -23.27 -10.46 -14.23
CA PRO A 359 -23.17 -10.09 -15.64
C PRO A 359 -24.51 -9.70 -16.28
N THR A 360 -25.63 -10.17 -15.72
CA THR A 360 -26.98 -9.74 -16.12
C THR A 360 -27.38 -8.37 -15.56
N GLY A 361 -26.53 -7.73 -14.75
CA GLY A 361 -26.80 -6.44 -14.10
C GLY A 361 -27.60 -6.54 -12.79
N ALA A 362 -27.92 -7.74 -12.30
CA ALA A 362 -28.70 -7.91 -11.07
C ALA A 362 -27.84 -7.72 -9.81
N VAL A 363 -28.30 -6.88 -8.89
CA VAL A 363 -27.66 -6.66 -7.58
C VAL A 363 -27.95 -7.86 -6.66
N ARG A 364 -26.90 -8.62 -6.34
CA ARG A 364 -26.94 -9.72 -5.37
C ARG A 364 -26.86 -9.18 -3.95
N CYS A 365 -27.91 -9.50 -3.21
CA CYS A 365 -28.20 -9.12 -1.83
C CYS A 365 -28.87 -10.31 -1.13
N PHE A 366 -28.98 -10.28 0.21
CA PHE A 366 -29.65 -11.35 0.94
C PHE A 366 -31.16 -11.24 0.70
N ASP A 367 -31.83 -12.38 0.59
CA ASP A 367 -33.29 -12.41 0.56
C ASP A 367 -33.85 -12.22 1.99
N THR A 368 -35.04 -11.63 2.08
CA THR A 368 -35.67 -11.34 3.37
C THR A 368 -36.17 -12.59 4.09
N VAL A 369 -36.36 -13.71 3.39
CA VAL A 369 -36.86 -14.97 3.96
C VAL A 369 -35.77 -15.68 4.74
N SER A 370 -34.60 -15.91 4.14
CA SER A 370 -33.45 -16.54 4.80
C SER A 370 -32.93 -15.71 5.98
N LEU A 371 -32.92 -14.37 5.85
CA LEU A 371 -32.58 -13.51 6.97
C LEU A 371 -33.63 -13.58 8.10
N SER A 372 -34.92 -13.60 7.78
CA SER A 372 -36.00 -13.78 8.77
C SER A 372 -35.96 -15.15 9.44
N GLN A 373 -35.60 -16.21 8.70
CA GLN A 373 -35.36 -17.55 9.23
C GLN A 373 -34.18 -17.54 10.21
N LYS A 374 -33.04 -16.94 9.84
CA LYS A 374 -31.86 -16.79 10.71
C LYS A 374 -32.20 -16.04 12.01
N LEU A 375 -32.91 -14.91 11.90
CA LEU A 375 -33.38 -14.15 13.07
C LEU A 375 -34.36 -14.97 13.94
N SER A 376 -35.19 -15.81 13.32
CA SER A 376 -36.07 -16.75 14.03
C SER A 376 -35.30 -17.88 14.72
N LEU A 377 -34.22 -18.38 14.12
CA LEU A 377 -33.32 -19.36 14.76
C LEU A 377 -32.65 -18.78 16.01
N HIS A 378 -32.23 -17.51 15.98
CA HIS A 378 -31.77 -16.82 17.19
C HIS A 378 -32.83 -16.81 18.30
N ARG A 379 -34.10 -16.49 17.97
CA ARG A 379 -35.24 -16.58 18.91
C ARG A 379 -35.37 -17.99 19.51
N HIS A 380 -35.37 -19.03 18.68
CA HIS A 380 -35.53 -20.42 19.14
C HIS A 380 -34.35 -20.92 19.97
N ALA A 381 -33.11 -20.61 19.57
CA ALA A 381 -31.89 -20.93 20.29
C ALA A 381 -31.67 -20.03 21.53
N ARG A 382 -32.50 -18.99 21.72
CA ARG A 382 -32.40 -17.98 22.79
C ARG A 382 -31.08 -17.21 22.80
N VAL A 383 -30.36 -17.20 21.66
CA VAL A 383 -29.07 -16.52 21.48
C VAL A 383 -29.29 -15.07 21.09
N PRO A 384 -28.83 -14.07 21.87
CA PRO A 384 -29.05 -12.66 21.57
C PRO A 384 -28.67 -12.27 20.14
N ILE A 385 -29.49 -11.40 19.55
CA ILE A 385 -29.23 -10.83 18.22
C ILE A 385 -28.51 -9.51 18.42
N ILE A 386 -27.35 -9.36 17.80
CA ILE A 386 -26.61 -8.10 17.71
C ILE A 386 -26.81 -7.59 16.28
N MET A 387 -27.67 -6.60 16.12
CA MET A 387 -27.98 -5.99 14.83
C MET A 387 -27.27 -4.65 14.73
N HIS A 388 -26.63 -4.36 13.60
CA HIS A 388 -26.09 -3.03 13.33
C HIS A 388 -26.94 -2.35 12.26
N VAL A 389 -27.22 -1.06 12.45
CA VAL A 389 -28.04 -0.27 11.54
C VAL A 389 -27.43 1.09 11.23
N PHE A 390 -27.77 1.66 10.08
CA PHE A 390 -27.52 3.08 9.77
C PHE A 390 -28.77 3.77 9.21
N LEU A 391 -28.81 5.10 9.29
CA LEU A 391 -29.96 5.93 8.92
C LEU A 391 -29.91 6.34 7.44
N TRP A 392 -30.90 5.93 6.66
CA TRP A 392 -31.09 6.33 5.26
C TRP A 392 -32.12 7.45 5.17
N ASP A 393 -31.75 8.59 4.60
CA ASP A 393 -32.57 9.80 4.56
C ASP A 393 -33.39 9.95 3.27
N ARG A 394 -34.65 9.51 3.26
CA ARG A 394 -35.50 9.59 2.06
C ARG A 394 -35.91 11.02 1.69
N ALA A 395 -35.69 12.03 2.54
CA ALA A 395 -35.99 13.41 2.15
C ALA A 395 -35.14 13.85 0.95
N LEU A 396 -33.88 13.37 0.88
CA LEU A 396 -32.96 13.61 -0.24
C LEU A 396 -33.48 13.03 -1.57
N ALA A 397 -34.15 11.87 -1.53
CA ALA A 397 -34.79 11.26 -2.69
C ALA A 397 -35.94 12.11 -3.24
N SER A 398 -36.72 12.76 -2.37
CA SER A 398 -37.84 13.60 -2.82
C SER A 398 -37.38 14.87 -3.53
N MET A 399 -36.29 15.49 -3.05
CA MET A 399 -35.74 16.70 -3.68
C MET A 399 -35.14 16.42 -5.07
N SER A 400 -34.56 15.23 -5.27
CA SER A 400 -34.08 14.82 -6.59
C SER A 400 -35.24 14.53 -7.55
N ALA A 401 -36.31 13.88 -7.10
CA ALA A 401 -37.50 13.62 -7.94
C ALA A 401 -38.20 14.90 -8.43
N ASP A 402 -38.43 15.89 -7.56
CA ASP A 402 -39.08 17.16 -7.93
C ASP A 402 -38.22 18.01 -8.87
N SER A 403 -36.88 17.87 -8.83
CA SER A 403 -35.97 18.61 -9.72
C SER A 403 -36.15 18.25 -11.20
N THR A 404 -36.55 17.00 -11.50
CA THR A 404 -36.83 16.52 -12.86
C THR A 404 -38.05 17.17 -13.53
N GLY A 405 -38.91 17.85 -12.76
CA GLY A 405 -40.11 18.51 -13.29
C GLY A 405 -39.94 20.00 -13.61
N ARG A 406 -38.89 20.67 -13.10
CA ARG A 406 -38.84 22.15 -13.11
C ARG A 406 -37.44 22.76 -12.86
N SER A 407 -36.55 22.73 -13.86
CA SER A 407 -35.57 23.82 -14.12
C SER A 407 -34.73 23.59 -15.39
N THR A 408 -35.12 24.23 -16.50
CA THR A 408 -34.18 24.58 -17.57
C THR A 408 -33.38 25.81 -17.15
N ALA A 409 -32.31 25.60 -16.40
CA ALA A 409 -31.30 26.63 -16.11
C ALA A 409 -29.95 26.16 -16.66
N SER A 410 -29.54 26.73 -17.80
CA SER A 410 -28.23 26.48 -18.39
C SER A 410 -27.11 26.87 -17.40
N PRO A 411 -26.03 26.08 -17.26
CA PRO A 411 -24.90 26.47 -16.43
C PRO A 411 -24.25 27.74 -17.01
N ALA A 412 -23.96 28.70 -16.14
CA ALA A 412 -23.34 29.96 -16.54
C ALA A 412 -21.92 29.70 -17.09
N VAL A 413 -21.70 30.06 -18.35
CA VAL A 413 -20.39 29.98 -19.00
C VAL A 413 -19.47 31.04 -18.41
N LEU A 414 -18.38 30.62 -17.77
CA LEU A 414 -17.27 31.51 -17.42
C LEU A 414 -16.52 31.90 -18.71
N PRO A 415 -16.13 33.17 -18.91
CA PRO A 415 -15.41 33.58 -20.11
C PRO A 415 -13.97 33.02 -20.08
N LEU A 416 -13.55 32.32 -21.14
CA LEU A 416 -12.14 32.03 -21.37
C LEU A 416 -11.41 33.29 -21.90
N PRO A 417 -10.10 33.45 -21.60
CA PRO A 417 -9.29 34.51 -22.20
C PRO A 417 -9.03 34.25 -23.69
N PRO A 418 -8.78 35.29 -24.51
CA PRO A 418 -8.66 35.16 -25.95
C PRO A 418 -7.37 34.45 -26.38
N GLU A 419 -7.51 33.39 -27.19
CA GLU A 419 -6.38 32.71 -27.82
C GLU A 419 -5.78 33.51 -28.98
N VAL A 420 -4.47 33.35 -29.16
CA VAL A 420 -3.73 33.88 -30.32
C VAL A 420 -4.06 33.01 -31.54
N GLN A 421 -4.50 33.65 -32.62
CA GLN A 421 -4.94 32.99 -33.84
C GLN A 421 -3.82 32.20 -34.52
N ALA A 422 -4.05 30.90 -34.75
CA ALA A 422 -3.32 30.08 -35.71
C ALA A 422 -4.31 29.56 -36.78
N THR A 423 -3.94 29.70 -38.05
CA THR A 423 -4.83 29.60 -39.21
C THR A 423 -5.38 28.20 -39.50
N HIS A 424 -6.68 28.16 -39.80
CA HIS A 424 -7.41 27.02 -40.36
C HIS A 424 -6.91 26.70 -41.78
N LEU A 425 -6.71 25.41 -42.09
CA LEU A 425 -6.65 24.88 -43.46
C LEU A 425 -7.47 23.58 -43.50
N PRO A 426 -8.37 23.39 -44.48
CA PRO A 426 -9.20 22.19 -44.58
C PRO A 426 -8.43 21.06 -45.28
N ASN A 427 -8.79 19.81 -45.00
CA ASN A 427 -8.59 18.75 -45.97
C ASN A 427 -9.78 17.79 -46.00
N GLU A 428 -10.11 17.33 -47.20
CA GLU A 428 -11.27 16.52 -47.51
C GLU A 428 -11.00 15.05 -47.18
N ASN A 429 -12.05 14.35 -46.74
CA ASN A 429 -12.32 12.98 -47.20
C ASN A 429 -13.74 12.58 -46.78
N GLN A 430 -14.66 12.67 -47.74
CA GLN A 430 -16.01 12.10 -47.62
C GLN A 430 -15.96 10.62 -48.01
N VAL A 431 -16.58 9.74 -47.22
CA VAL A 431 -17.09 8.45 -47.72
C VAL A 431 -18.49 8.24 -47.14
N GLN A 432 -19.47 8.04 -48.01
CA GLN A 432 -20.86 7.74 -47.65
C GLN A 432 -21.05 6.24 -47.34
N PRO A 433 -22.08 5.86 -46.55
CA PRO A 433 -22.40 4.46 -46.28
C PRO A 433 -23.07 3.78 -47.50
N LEU A 434 -22.80 2.48 -47.70
CA LEU A 434 -23.47 1.66 -48.71
C LEU A 434 -24.61 0.81 -48.12
N ALA A 435 -25.59 0.47 -48.95
CA ALA A 435 -26.88 -0.14 -48.57
C ALA A 435 -26.92 -1.68 -48.64
N SER A 436 -28.10 -2.25 -48.36
CA SER A 436 -28.40 -3.66 -48.08
C SER A 436 -28.88 -4.51 -49.29
N GLU A 437 -29.38 -5.73 -49.00
CA GLU A 437 -30.11 -6.72 -49.84
C GLU A 437 -29.27 -7.77 -50.63
N PRO A 438 -29.82 -8.96 -50.99
CA PRO A 438 -30.75 -9.84 -50.25
C PRO A 438 -30.48 -11.38 -50.36
N ASP A 439 -31.26 -12.16 -49.59
CA ASP A 439 -31.68 -13.60 -49.68
C ASP A 439 -30.98 -14.69 -50.54
N GLY A 440 -30.87 -15.89 -49.96
CA GLY A 440 -30.59 -17.17 -50.64
C GLY A 440 -31.09 -18.41 -49.87
N ASN A 441 -31.77 -19.34 -50.54
CA ASN A 441 -32.68 -20.33 -49.93
C ASN A 441 -32.06 -21.72 -49.58
N SER A 442 -32.54 -22.31 -48.47
CA SER A 442 -32.82 -23.75 -48.19
C SER A 442 -31.83 -24.89 -48.54
N VAL A 443 -31.68 -25.87 -47.63
CA VAL A 443 -32.13 -27.29 -47.79
C VAL A 443 -31.94 -28.08 -46.47
N HIS A 444 -32.85 -29.02 -46.19
CA HIS A 444 -32.82 -29.94 -45.03
C HIS A 444 -31.64 -30.95 -45.05
N ASN A 445 -31.22 -31.40 -43.87
CA ASN A 445 -31.23 -32.85 -43.60
C ASN A 445 -31.54 -33.14 -42.12
N ASP A 446 -32.15 -34.30 -41.86
CA ASP A 446 -32.65 -34.74 -40.56
C ASP A 446 -31.79 -35.90 -40.02
N GLY A 447 -31.70 -36.08 -38.70
CA GLY A 447 -30.77 -37.06 -38.10
C GLY A 447 -30.63 -37.01 -36.58
N GLN A 448 -31.52 -37.73 -35.89
CA GLN A 448 -31.35 -38.37 -34.56
C GLN A 448 -29.90 -38.56 -34.08
N GLU A 449 -29.49 -38.42 -32.81
CA GLU A 449 -30.18 -38.40 -31.50
C GLU A 449 -29.53 -37.31 -30.59
N LEU A 450 -29.92 -37.02 -29.35
CA LEU A 450 -30.83 -37.66 -28.38
C LEU A 450 -31.49 -36.58 -27.49
N ARG A 451 -32.68 -36.82 -26.94
CA ARG A 451 -33.29 -36.03 -25.85
C ARG A 451 -33.30 -36.80 -24.54
N VAL A 452 -32.62 -36.28 -23.50
CA VAL A 452 -32.93 -36.64 -22.11
C VAL A 452 -33.76 -35.52 -21.50
N GLU A 453 -35.06 -35.75 -21.53
CA GLU A 453 -36.07 -34.96 -20.84
C GLU A 453 -35.94 -35.20 -19.33
N ARG A 454 -35.86 -34.12 -18.55
CA ARG A 454 -36.02 -34.16 -17.10
C ARG A 454 -37.01 -33.07 -16.71
N ASP A 455 -38.28 -33.44 -16.80
CA ASP A 455 -39.39 -32.55 -16.50
C ASP A 455 -39.54 -32.30 -14.98
N THR A 456 -40.36 -31.30 -14.71
CA THR A 456 -40.50 -30.48 -13.52
C THR A 456 -41.34 -31.10 -12.40
N ALA A 457 -41.15 -30.59 -11.18
CA ALA A 457 -42.18 -30.52 -10.15
C ALA A 457 -41.80 -29.45 -9.11
N GLY A 458 -42.54 -28.34 -9.05
CA GLY A 458 -42.26 -27.27 -8.07
C GLY A 458 -42.83 -25.88 -8.35
N GLU A 459 -43.45 -25.63 -9.51
CA GLU A 459 -44.16 -24.38 -9.74
C GLU A 459 -45.51 -24.36 -9.00
N SER A 460 -45.57 -23.59 -7.92
CA SER A 460 -46.83 -23.21 -7.25
C SER A 460 -46.85 -21.68 -7.10
N SER A 461 -46.90 -21.00 -8.24
CA SER A 461 -46.99 -19.54 -8.32
C SER A 461 -48.39 -19.06 -7.94
N PHE A 462 -48.57 -18.66 -6.69
CA PHE A 462 -49.77 -17.94 -6.26
C PHE A 462 -49.74 -16.51 -6.80
N ARG A 463 -50.28 -16.32 -8.01
CA ARG A 463 -50.53 -14.99 -8.59
C ARG A 463 -51.69 -14.33 -7.85
N PHE A 464 -51.38 -13.39 -6.94
CA PHE A 464 -52.37 -12.44 -6.45
C PHE A 464 -52.90 -11.63 -7.64
N HIS A 465 -54.21 -11.67 -7.84
CA HIS A 465 -54.89 -10.84 -8.83
C HIS A 465 -55.04 -9.41 -8.29
N ASP A 466 -55.02 -8.43 -9.19
CA ASP A 466 -55.28 -7.03 -8.85
C ASP A 466 -56.67 -6.86 -8.23
N PHE A 467 -56.72 -6.37 -7.00
CA PHE A 467 -57.95 -5.88 -6.39
C PHE A 467 -58.15 -4.40 -6.73
N SER A 468 -58.83 -4.14 -7.84
CA SER A 468 -59.42 -2.83 -8.12
C SER A 468 -60.58 -2.59 -7.15
N LEU A 469 -60.34 -1.78 -6.12
CA LEU A 469 -61.37 -1.34 -5.18
C LEU A 469 -62.36 -0.41 -5.90
N GLN A 470 -63.52 -0.94 -6.27
CA GLN A 470 -64.68 -0.10 -6.57
C GLN A 470 -65.44 0.21 -5.27
N ASN A 471 -65.73 1.49 -5.07
CA ASN A 471 -66.75 1.92 -4.13
C ASN A 471 -68.07 1.17 -4.43
N ASN A 472 -68.74 0.59 -3.42
CA ASN A 472 -69.98 1.20 -2.94
C ASN A 472 -70.66 0.51 -1.73
N TRP A 473 -70.87 1.31 -0.68
CA TRP A 473 -72.13 1.51 0.08
C TRP A 473 -72.58 0.54 1.21
N VAL A 474 -73.06 1.23 2.27
CA VAL A 474 -73.81 0.82 3.50
C VAL A 474 -73.07 -0.06 4.50
#